data_AF-A0A073IEF7-F1
#
_entry.id   AF-A0A073IEF7-F1
#
_cell.length_a   1.000
_cell.length_b   1.000
_cell.length_c   1.000
_cell.angle_alpha   90.00
_cell.angle_beta   90.00
_cell.angle_gamma   90.00
#
_symmetry.space_group_name_H-M   'P 1'
#
loop_
_entity.id
_entity.type
_entity.pdbx_description
1 polymer ?
#
loop_
_entity_poly.entity_id
_entity_poly.type
_entity_poly.pdbx_seq_one_letter_code
_entity_poly.pdbx_strand_id
1 'polypeptide(L)'
;MTKTTTQRIAIVTALALLAPMAATAEQKQRPPRPDLGKMAAQLNVSEAALKTCMPAPTKGERPARPDAQKIAGCLKGDNPQLTTADVDQALKANGPKGQRKS
;
A
#
# COMPACT_ATOMS: atom_id res chain seq x y z
N MET A 1 46.13 -40.47 4.04
CA MET A 1 46.24 -40.76 2.59
C MET A 1 45.02 -41.56 2.18
N THR A 2 44.22 -40.97 1.28
CA THR A 2 43.24 -41.52 0.30
C THR A 2 42.58 -42.90 0.58
N LYS A 3 41.27 -43.08 0.37
CA LYS A 3 40.68 -43.16 -0.97
C LYS A 3 39.16 -42.98 -0.95
N THR A 4 38.71 -42.04 -1.79
CA THR A 4 37.36 -41.89 -2.35
C THR A 4 36.98 -43.13 -3.16
N THR A 5 35.72 -43.57 -3.09
CA THR A 5 35.15 -44.48 -4.09
C THR A 5 33.68 -44.13 -4.37
N THR A 6 33.50 -43.71 -5.61
CA THR A 6 32.31 -43.32 -6.33
C THR A 6 31.31 -44.47 -6.46
N GLN A 7 30.04 -44.22 -6.15
CA GLN A 7 28.94 -45.06 -6.61
C GLN A 7 27.91 -44.20 -7.35
N ARG A 8 27.92 -44.32 -8.68
CA ARG A 8 26.90 -43.79 -9.58
C ARG A 8 25.79 -44.84 -9.68
N ILE A 9 24.62 -44.55 -9.15
CA ILE A 9 23.39 -45.26 -9.52
C ILE A 9 22.41 -44.21 -10.02
N ALA A 10 22.27 -44.18 -11.34
CA ALA A 10 21.12 -43.62 -12.01
C ALA A 10 19.99 -44.64 -11.93
N ILE A 11 18.77 -44.23 -11.57
CA ILE A 11 17.53 -44.80 -12.10
C ILE A 11 16.46 -43.70 -12.05
N VAL A 12 15.81 -43.58 -13.19
CA VAL A 12 14.78 -42.65 -13.61
C VAL A 12 13.44 -43.07 -13.00
N THR A 13 12.72 -42.13 -12.37
CA THR A 13 11.32 -42.38 -11.98
C THR A 13 10.42 -41.19 -12.26
N ALA A 14 9.57 -41.42 -13.26
CA ALA A 14 8.20 -40.95 -13.43
C ALA A 14 7.88 -39.44 -13.41
N LEU A 15 7.72 -38.96 -14.64
CA LEU A 15 6.82 -37.89 -15.07
C LEU A 15 5.42 -38.03 -14.41
N ALA A 16 5.06 -37.08 -13.56
CA ALA A 16 3.67 -36.82 -13.16
C ALA A 16 3.40 -35.31 -13.28
N LEU A 17 2.94 -34.91 -14.47
CA LEU A 17 2.41 -33.59 -14.76
C LEU A 17 1.00 -33.48 -14.17
N LEU A 18 0.91 -33.03 -12.92
CA LEU A 18 -0.33 -32.46 -12.35
C LEU A 18 0.04 -31.10 -11.77
N ALA A 19 0.15 -30.11 -12.66
CA ALA A 19 0.24 -28.72 -12.26
C ALA A 19 -1.05 -28.32 -11.52
N PRO A 20 -0.95 -27.50 -10.46
CA PRO A 20 -2.07 -27.16 -9.60
C PRO A 20 -3.06 -26.31 -10.39
N MET A 21 -4.35 -26.69 -10.36
CA MET A 21 -5.45 -25.82 -10.77
C MET A 21 -5.56 -24.69 -9.74
N ALA A 22 -4.61 -23.75 -9.77
CA ALA A 22 -4.77 -22.46 -9.17
C ALA A 22 -5.90 -21.78 -9.94
N ALA A 23 -7.12 -21.90 -9.42
CA ALA A 23 -8.21 -21.02 -9.78
C ALA A 23 -7.75 -19.59 -9.43
N THR A 24 -7.14 -18.92 -10.40
CA THR A 24 -6.93 -17.48 -10.37
C THR A 24 -8.31 -16.87 -10.57
N ALA A 25 -9.12 -16.91 -9.51
CA ALA A 25 -10.14 -15.89 -9.32
C ALA A 25 -9.36 -14.58 -9.34
N GLU A 26 -9.45 -13.88 -10.46
CA GLU A 26 -8.83 -12.60 -10.71
C GLU A 26 -9.45 -11.61 -9.71
N GLN A 27 -8.95 -11.64 -8.47
CA GLN A 27 -9.24 -10.68 -7.45
C GLN A 27 -8.76 -9.36 -8.03
N LYS A 28 -9.67 -8.57 -8.61
CA LYS A 28 -9.45 -7.14 -8.88
C LYS A 28 -8.84 -6.56 -7.61
N GLN A 29 -7.51 -6.44 -7.60
CA GLN A 29 -6.75 -6.03 -6.43
C GLN A 29 -7.19 -4.61 -6.14
N ARG A 30 -8.08 -4.47 -5.14
CA ARG A 30 -8.48 -3.17 -4.66
C ARG A 30 -7.19 -2.44 -4.27
N PRO A 31 -6.98 -1.19 -4.73
CA PRO A 31 -5.78 -0.46 -4.39
C PRO A 31 -5.58 -0.49 -2.87
N PRO A 32 -4.34 -0.68 -2.37
CA PRO A 32 -4.07 -0.66 -0.95
C PRO A 32 -4.60 0.64 -0.35
N ARG A 33 -5.32 0.53 0.77
CA ARG A 33 -5.90 1.70 1.43
C ARG A 33 -4.77 2.56 2.03
N PRO A 34 -4.92 3.90 2.02
CA PRO A 34 -4.03 4.78 2.76
C PRO A 34 -4.01 4.45 4.26
N ASP A 35 -2.83 4.54 4.88
CA ASP A 35 -2.66 4.37 6.33
C ASP A 35 -2.87 5.72 7.04
N LEU A 36 -4.08 5.92 7.55
CA LEU A 36 -4.47 7.18 8.19
C LEU A 36 -3.78 7.40 9.53
N GLY A 37 -3.46 6.34 10.27
CA GLY A 37 -2.77 6.44 11.55
C GLY A 37 -1.34 6.95 11.39
N LYS A 38 -0.59 6.40 10.42
CA LYS A 38 0.75 6.90 10.08
C LYS A 38 0.71 8.34 9.57
N MET A 39 -0.30 8.68 8.79
CA MET A 39 -0.46 10.03 8.26
C MET A 39 -0.75 11.05 9.38
N ALA A 40 -1.60 10.70 10.34
CA ALA A 40 -1.89 11.52 11.51
C ALA A 40 -0.65 11.73 12.39
N ALA A 41 0.12 10.66 12.63
CA ALA A 41 1.38 10.74 13.36
C ALA A 41 2.42 11.64 12.64
N GLN A 42 2.55 11.52 11.32
CA GLN A 42 3.45 12.37 10.52
C GLN A 42 3.06 13.85 10.59
N LEU A 43 1.77 14.15 10.65
CA LEU A 43 1.24 15.53 10.71
C LEU A 43 1.12 16.07 12.14
N ASN A 44 1.42 15.25 13.15
CA ASN A 44 1.22 15.56 14.57
C ASN A 44 -0.20 16.05 14.88
N VAL A 45 -1.22 15.31 14.41
CA VAL A 45 -2.64 15.58 14.65
C VAL A 45 -3.35 14.32 15.14
N SER A 46 -4.57 14.47 15.66
CA SER A 46 -5.38 13.30 16.00
C SER A 46 -5.87 12.57 14.76
N GLU A 47 -5.96 11.23 14.81
CA GLU A 47 -6.55 10.45 13.72
C GLU A 47 -8.03 10.81 13.50
N ALA A 48 -8.72 11.21 14.57
CA ALA A 48 -10.12 11.66 14.52
C ALA A 48 -10.28 12.97 13.73
N ALA A 49 -9.43 13.98 13.97
CA ALA A 49 -9.47 15.22 13.20
C ALA A 49 -9.09 14.96 11.75
N LEU A 50 -8.08 14.13 11.49
CA LEU A 50 -7.69 13.77 10.13
C LEU A 50 -8.83 13.10 9.36
N LYS A 51 -9.54 12.16 9.96
CA LYS A 51 -10.73 11.52 9.36
C LYS A 51 -11.85 12.52 9.09
N THR A 52 -12.06 13.47 10.00
CA THR A 52 -13.09 14.50 9.88
C THR A 52 -12.78 15.47 8.74
N CYS A 53 -11.50 15.83 8.58
CA CYS A 53 -11.05 16.78 7.56
C CYS A 53 -10.85 16.13 6.18
N MET A 54 -10.72 14.80 6.11
CA MET A 54 -10.54 14.09 4.84
C MET A 54 -11.87 13.85 4.12
N PRO A 55 -11.96 14.12 2.81
CA PRO A 55 -13.13 13.78 2.03
C PRO A 55 -13.26 12.25 1.87
N ALA A 56 -14.49 11.74 2.02
CA ALA A 56 -14.79 10.35 1.76
C ALA A 56 -14.82 10.08 0.24
N PRO A 57 -14.24 8.97 -0.23
CA PRO A 57 -14.31 8.59 -1.64
C PRO A 57 -15.73 8.18 -2.03
N THR A 58 -16.22 8.65 -3.18
CA THR A 58 -17.50 8.22 -3.76
C THR A 58 -17.41 6.77 -4.26
N LYS A 59 -18.50 6.01 -4.13
CA LYS A 59 -18.54 4.61 -4.61
C LYS A 59 -18.58 4.58 -6.14
N GLY A 60 -17.82 3.67 -6.73
CA GLY A 60 -17.85 3.40 -8.18
C GLY A 60 -16.82 4.18 -9.00
N GLU A 61 -16.20 5.22 -8.43
CA GLU A 61 -15.18 6.03 -9.10
C GLU A 61 -13.82 5.90 -8.41
N ARG A 62 -12.75 6.11 -9.18
CA ARG A 62 -11.40 6.23 -8.63
C ARG A 62 -11.29 7.57 -7.90
N PRO A 63 -11.05 7.59 -6.58
CA PRO A 63 -11.02 8.84 -5.85
C PRO A 63 -9.87 9.72 -6.34
N ALA A 64 -10.17 10.98 -6.61
CA ALA A 64 -9.17 12.01 -6.84
C ALA A 64 -8.34 12.20 -5.57
N ARG A 65 -7.11 12.69 -5.74
CA ARG A 65 -6.27 13.07 -4.61
C ARG A 65 -6.96 14.21 -3.83
N PRO A 66 -7.12 14.09 -2.51
CA PRO A 66 -7.68 15.16 -1.70
C PRO A 66 -6.85 16.45 -1.78
N ASP A 67 -7.54 17.59 -1.69
CA ASP A 67 -6.91 18.91 -1.71
C ASP A 67 -6.15 19.18 -0.40
N ALA A 68 -4.83 19.38 -0.50
CA ALA A 68 -3.98 19.55 0.66
C ALA A 68 -4.24 20.87 1.40
N GLN A 69 -4.65 21.93 0.70
CA GLN A 69 -4.87 23.25 1.30
C GLN A 69 -6.13 23.26 2.15
N LYS A 70 -7.22 22.64 1.68
CA LYS A 70 -8.47 22.45 2.44
C LYS A 70 -8.24 21.62 3.69
N ILE A 71 -7.47 20.52 3.57
CA ILE A 71 -7.13 19.67 4.72
C ILE A 71 -6.28 20.43 5.73
N ALA A 72 -5.24 21.16 5.28
CA ALA A 72 -4.39 21.97 6.15
C ALA A 72 -5.21 23.04 6.90
N GLY A 73 -6.13 23.71 6.22
CA GLY A 73 -7.03 24.70 6.83
C GLY A 73 -7.94 24.08 7.91
N CYS A 74 -8.49 22.90 7.64
CA CYS A 74 -9.32 22.17 8.61
C CYS A 74 -8.54 21.69 9.84
N LEU A 75 -7.28 21.26 9.66
CA LEU A 75 -6.43 20.74 10.73
C LEU A 75 -5.75 21.82 11.60
N LYS A 76 -5.94 23.11 11.29
CA LYS A 76 -5.33 24.21 12.08
C LYS A 76 -5.73 24.20 13.56
N GLY A 77 -6.90 23.65 13.91
CA GLY A 77 -7.34 23.51 15.29
C GLY A 77 -6.53 22.49 16.10
N ASP A 78 -6.03 21.44 15.45
CA ASP A 78 -5.22 20.38 16.08
C ASP A 78 -3.73 20.72 16.05
N ASN A 79 -3.23 21.24 14.91
CA ASN A 79 -1.85 21.66 14.77
C ASN A 79 -1.77 22.98 13.97
N PRO A 80 -1.59 24.14 14.62
CA PRO A 80 -1.55 25.42 13.94
C PRO A 80 -0.30 25.63 13.09
N GLN A 81 0.77 24.84 13.31
CA GLN A 81 2.02 24.93 12.55
C GLN A 81 1.97 24.18 11.21
N LEU A 82 0.94 23.36 10.96
CA LEU A 82 0.80 22.61 9.71
C LEU A 82 0.82 23.51 8.48
N THR A 83 1.67 23.19 7.52
CA THR A 83 1.67 23.81 6.20
C THR A 83 0.98 22.93 5.17
N THR A 84 0.51 23.54 4.09
CA THR A 84 -0.01 22.80 2.93
C THR A 84 1.02 21.80 2.38
N ALA A 85 2.31 22.14 2.44
CA ALA A 85 3.39 21.28 1.96
C ALA A 85 3.53 20.01 2.82
N ASP A 86 3.40 20.13 4.15
CA ASP A 86 3.45 18.97 5.05
C ASP A 86 2.31 17.99 4.77
N VAL A 87 1.10 18.53 4.59
CA VAL A 87 -0.09 17.73 4.23
C VAL A 87 0.09 17.08 2.87
N ASP A 88 0.58 17.81 1.88
CA ASP A 88 0.86 17.28 0.54
C ASP A 88 1.89 16.13 0.59
N GLN A 89 2.97 16.29 1.35
CA GLN A 89 3.98 15.26 1.56
C GLN A 89 3.41 14.03 2.27
N ALA A 90 2.59 14.21 3.30
CA ALA A 90 1.96 13.11 4.02
C ALA A 90 0.99 12.32 3.13
N LEU A 91 0.18 13.01 2.30
CA LEU A 91 -0.70 12.38 1.31
C LEU A 91 0.10 11.58 0.26
N LYS A 92 1.27 12.07 -0.16
CA LYS A 92 2.17 11.35 -1.09
C LYS A 92 2.80 10.12 -0.45
N ALA A 93 3.26 10.25 0.79
CA ALA A 93 3.96 9.17 1.50
C ALA A 93 3.02 8.01 1.87
N ASN A 94 1.78 8.34 2.27
CA ASN A 94 0.81 7.39 2.82
C ASN A 94 -0.32 7.01 1.83
N GLY A 95 -0.34 7.59 0.63
CA GLY A 95 -1.32 7.27 -0.42
C GLY A 95 -1.10 5.89 -1.07
N PRO A 96 -2.07 5.41 -1.88
CA PRO A 96 -1.97 4.11 -2.54
C PRO A 96 -0.79 4.07 -3.51
N LYS A 97 0.15 3.14 -3.30
CA LYS A 97 1.30 2.97 -4.20
C LYS A 97 0.89 2.12 -5.42
N GLY A 98 1.09 2.67 -6.62
CA GLY A 98 0.80 1.97 -7.88
C GLY A 98 0.06 2.79 -8.95
N GLN A 99 -0.39 4.02 -8.66
CA GLN A 99 -1.17 4.82 -9.62
C GLN A 99 -0.37 5.83 -10.45
N ARG A 100 0.97 5.83 -10.36
CA ARG A 100 1.83 6.71 -11.17
C ARG A 100 2.17 5.99 -12.49
N LYS A 101 1.25 5.97 -13.45
CA LYS A 101 1.64 5.88 -14.86
C LYS A 101 1.53 7.29 -15.43
N SER A 102 2.64 7.75 -16.00
CA SER A 102 2.84 9.02 -16.69
C SER A 102 1.78 9.31 -17.73
#